data_AF-A0A0B8QDF7-F1
#
_entry.id   AF-A0A0B8QDF7-F1
#
_cell.length_a   1.000
_cell.length_b   1.000
_cell.length_c   1.000
_cell.angle_alpha   90.00
_cell.angle_beta   90.00
_cell.angle_gamma   90.00
#
_symmetry.space_group_name_H-M   'P 1'
#
loop_
_entity.id
_entity.type
_entity.pdbx_description
1 polymer ?
#
loop_
_entity_poly.entity_id
_entity_poly.type
_entity_poly.pdbx_seq_one_letter_code
_entity_poly.pdbx_strand_id
1 'polypeptide(L)'
;MKKAILSAVLATSCICGSAMAQEIVPEADAKLMVWADHGASTKFMKYAAEEFNKQNGYNVEFTFRSLSPVDTATRLIQDGGTTQVGDVVEIEHDTLGRLVVAGGVMENLVSTDRIEKEMIPGAVAASKANNVGYGFPVSFATLAMYYNKDLLNEEPKTFEEIIEFSKTFNNSRQKKYALLWNVQNYYESRMFFAMNGGYEFGDEALTLKTWVLLTKVLFRASLQCLS
;
A
#
# COMPACT_ATOMS: atom_id res chain seq x y z
N MET A 1 70.00 16.65 -27.44
CA MET A 1 69.80 15.44 -26.60
C MET A 1 69.37 15.88 -25.21
N LYS A 2 68.36 15.18 -24.65
CA LYS A 2 67.77 15.30 -23.30
C LYS A 2 66.95 16.57 -23.01
N LYS A 3 65.63 16.49 -23.21
CA LYS A 3 64.65 17.28 -22.45
C LYS A 3 63.84 16.33 -21.58
N ALA A 4 63.80 16.63 -20.29
CA ALA A 4 63.22 15.84 -19.23
C ALA A 4 61.70 15.71 -19.38
N ILE A 5 61.20 14.50 -19.11
CA ILE A 5 59.77 14.19 -19.00
C ILE A 5 59.35 14.55 -17.58
N LEU A 6 58.49 15.57 -17.43
CA LEU A 6 57.86 15.94 -16.17
C LEU A 6 56.48 15.29 -16.12
N SER A 7 56.34 14.22 -15.34
CA SER A 7 55.05 13.59 -15.05
C SER A 7 54.23 14.49 -14.13
N ALA A 8 53.09 14.99 -14.62
CA ALA A 8 52.10 15.67 -13.80
C ALA A 8 51.17 14.62 -13.18
N VAL A 9 51.28 14.44 -11.86
CA VAL A 9 50.30 13.69 -11.06
C VAL A 9 49.08 14.59 -10.88
N LEU A 10 47.99 14.28 -11.59
CA LEU A 10 46.68 14.88 -11.34
C LEU A 10 46.09 14.19 -10.09
N ALA A 11 46.11 14.87 -8.96
CA ALA A 11 45.38 14.45 -7.77
C ALA A 11 43.89 14.69 -8.00
N THR A 12 43.16 13.65 -8.40
CA THR A 12 41.69 13.66 -8.43
C THR A 12 41.21 13.67 -6.98
N SER A 13 40.91 14.85 -6.45
CA SER A 13 40.21 14.98 -5.18
C SER A 13 38.81 14.41 -5.35
N CYS A 14 38.57 13.23 -4.78
CA CYS A 14 37.22 12.74 -4.51
C CYS A 14 36.55 13.74 -3.56
N ILE A 15 35.81 14.69 -4.11
CA ILE A 15 34.77 15.40 -3.36
C ILE A 15 33.73 14.33 -3.07
N CYS A 16 33.80 13.76 -1.87
CA CYS A 16 32.73 12.99 -1.28
C CYS A 16 31.58 13.99 -1.06
N GLY A 17 30.75 14.18 -2.08
CA GLY A 17 29.54 14.95 -1.99
C GLY A 17 28.63 14.25 -1.00
N SER A 18 28.55 14.79 0.21
CA SER A 18 27.44 14.52 1.10
C SER A 18 26.19 14.93 0.32
N ALA A 19 25.40 13.94 -0.12
CA ALA A 19 24.10 14.20 -0.71
C ALA A 19 23.22 14.80 0.39
N MET A 20 23.26 16.11 0.52
CA MET A 20 22.27 16.85 1.31
C MET A 20 20.93 16.54 0.66
N ALA A 21 19.98 15.99 1.42
CA ALA A 21 18.62 15.80 0.96
C ALA A 21 18.10 17.16 0.47
N GLN A 22 17.94 17.28 -0.85
CA GLN A 22 17.49 18.51 -1.46
C GLN A 22 16.07 18.79 -0.96
N GLU A 23 15.83 20.02 -0.51
CA GLU A 23 14.51 20.46 -0.07
C GLU A 23 13.53 20.29 -1.23
N ILE A 24 12.46 19.54 -1.00
CA ILE A 24 11.48 19.21 -2.04
C ILE A 24 10.56 20.41 -2.24
N VAL A 25 10.91 21.24 -3.22
CA VAL A 25 10.09 22.39 -3.65
C VAL A 25 9.39 22.03 -4.97
N PRO A 26 8.07 22.24 -5.10
CA PRO A 26 7.37 22.04 -6.36
C PRO A 26 7.90 22.94 -7.47
N GLU A 27 7.89 22.44 -8.70
CA GLU A 27 8.18 23.24 -9.89
C GLU A 27 7.12 24.35 -10.11
N ALA A 28 7.46 25.36 -10.91
CA ALA A 28 6.50 26.38 -11.31
C ALA A 28 5.35 25.72 -12.11
N ASP A 29 4.11 26.06 -11.75
CA ASP A 29 2.89 25.50 -12.35
C ASP A 29 2.76 23.96 -12.23
N ALA A 30 3.35 23.38 -11.19
CA ALA A 30 3.30 21.94 -10.91
C ALA A 30 1.85 21.39 -10.96
N LYS A 31 1.68 20.28 -11.67
CA LYS A 31 0.41 19.56 -11.76
C LYS A 31 0.60 18.11 -11.36
N LEU A 32 -0.30 17.60 -10.54
CA LEU A 32 -0.28 16.20 -10.10
C LEU A 32 -1.64 15.53 -10.31
N MET A 33 -1.64 14.43 -11.04
CA MET A 33 -2.78 13.54 -11.19
C MET A 33 -2.79 12.51 -10.07
N VAL A 34 -3.88 12.46 -9.31
CA VAL A 34 -4.09 11.49 -8.23
C VAL A 34 -5.12 10.46 -8.67
N TRP A 35 -4.74 9.18 -8.62
CA TRP A 35 -5.66 8.06 -8.80
C TRP A 35 -6.05 7.50 -7.44
N ALA A 36 -7.34 7.47 -7.16
CA ALA A 36 -7.88 7.03 -5.88
C ALA A 36 -9.15 6.22 -6.07
N ASP A 37 -9.50 5.40 -5.08
CA ASP A 37 -10.79 4.71 -5.06
C ASP A 37 -11.96 5.68 -4.88
N HIS A 38 -13.14 5.23 -5.27
CA HIS A 38 -14.37 6.00 -5.20
C HIS A 38 -14.75 6.33 -3.76
N GLY A 39 -15.63 7.32 -3.62
CA GLY A 39 -16.26 7.63 -2.34
C GLY A 39 -15.28 8.21 -1.32
N ALA A 40 -15.07 7.49 -0.21
CA ALA A 40 -14.30 7.99 0.93
C ALA A 40 -12.83 8.26 0.59
N SER A 41 -12.20 7.40 -0.22
CA SER A 41 -10.80 7.58 -0.59
C SER A 41 -10.57 8.84 -1.41
N THR A 42 -11.27 9.01 -2.54
CA THR A 42 -11.17 10.25 -3.35
C THR A 42 -11.47 11.51 -2.53
N LYS A 43 -12.42 11.46 -1.58
CA LYS A 43 -12.69 12.60 -0.67
C LYS A 43 -11.49 12.90 0.24
N PHE A 44 -10.90 11.88 0.83
CA PHE A 44 -9.69 12.02 1.66
C PHE A 44 -8.51 12.58 0.85
N MET A 45 -8.26 12.06 -0.35
CA MET A 45 -7.15 12.52 -1.20
C MET A 45 -7.31 13.99 -1.61
N LYS A 46 -8.54 14.44 -1.91
CA LYS A 46 -8.82 15.85 -2.17
C LYS A 46 -8.51 16.73 -0.97
N TYR A 47 -8.98 16.34 0.21
CA TYR A 47 -8.67 17.03 1.45
C TYR A 47 -7.16 17.08 1.73
N ALA A 48 -6.45 15.96 1.54
CA ALA A 48 -5.01 15.89 1.75
C ALA A 48 -4.24 16.81 0.77
N ALA A 49 -4.67 16.90 -0.49
CA ALA A 49 -4.09 17.81 -1.48
C ALA A 49 -4.29 19.29 -1.13
N GLU A 50 -5.49 19.65 -0.66
CA GLU A 50 -5.81 21.01 -0.20
C GLU A 50 -4.93 21.39 1.01
N GLU A 51 -4.84 20.51 2.01
CA GLU A 51 -4.01 20.74 3.19
C GLU A 51 -2.51 20.75 2.86
N PHE A 52 -2.05 19.95 1.89
CA PHE A 52 -0.67 19.99 1.42
C PHE A 52 -0.29 21.37 0.87
N ASN A 53 -1.12 21.96 -0.01
CA ASN A 53 -0.88 23.31 -0.52
C ASN A 53 -0.91 24.35 0.61
N LYS A 54 -1.92 24.28 1.48
CA LYS A 54 -2.11 25.24 2.58
C LYS A 54 -0.98 25.23 3.60
N GLN A 55 -0.50 24.05 4.02
CA GLN A 55 0.54 23.93 5.05
C GLN A 55 1.91 24.38 4.54
N ASN A 56 2.18 24.16 3.26
CA ASN A 56 3.48 24.47 2.67
C ASN A 56 3.50 25.81 1.90
N GLY A 57 2.35 26.48 1.76
CA GLY A 57 2.23 27.70 0.95
C GLY A 57 2.43 27.45 -0.54
N TYR A 58 2.15 26.24 -1.01
CA TYR A 58 2.30 25.82 -2.40
C TYR A 58 1.03 26.07 -3.22
N ASN A 59 1.20 26.10 -4.54
CA ASN A 59 0.12 26.24 -5.51
C ASN A 59 0.19 25.11 -6.56
N VAL A 60 0.18 23.85 -6.09
CA VAL A 60 0.15 22.68 -6.98
C VAL A 60 -1.27 22.42 -7.46
N GLU A 61 -1.47 22.23 -8.76
CA GLU A 61 -2.75 21.84 -9.33
C GLU A 61 -2.96 20.32 -9.21
N PHE A 62 -3.96 19.90 -8.43
CA PHE A 62 -4.30 18.48 -8.30
C PHE A 62 -5.52 18.10 -9.13
N THR A 63 -5.37 17.10 -9.99
CA THR A 63 -6.49 16.47 -10.70
C THR A 63 -6.74 15.07 -10.17
N PHE A 64 -7.98 14.59 -10.20
CA PHE A 64 -8.35 13.31 -9.58
C PHE A 64 -9.07 12.40 -10.57
N ARG A 65 -8.64 11.13 -10.63
CA ARG A 65 -9.31 10.07 -11.38
C ARG A 65 -9.72 8.96 -10.42
N SER A 66 -11.01 8.65 -10.38
CA SER A 66 -11.50 7.53 -9.58
C SER A 66 -11.38 6.22 -10.36
N LEU A 67 -10.66 5.25 -9.79
CA LEU A 67 -10.49 3.90 -10.33
C LEU A 67 -10.63 2.91 -9.20
N SER A 68 -11.21 1.73 -9.49
CA SER A 68 -11.17 0.63 -8.53
C SER A 68 -9.70 0.23 -8.30
N PRO A 69 -9.24 0.03 -7.04
CA PRO A 69 -7.88 -0.40 -6.74
C PRO A 69 -7.46 -1.68 -7.49
N VAL A 70 -8.40 -2.60 -7.72
CA VAL A 70 -8.16 -3.86 -8.44
C VAL A 70 -7.78 -3.61 -9.91
N ASP A 71 -8.41 -2.63 -10.56
CA ASP A 71 -8.13 -2.28 -11.95
C ASP A 71 -6.88 -1.40 -12.07
N THR A 72 -6.54 -0.69 -10.99
CA THR A 72 -5.52 0.35 -10.98
C THR A 72 -4.15 -0.19 -11.36
N ALA A 73 -3.71 -1.31 -10.78
CA ALA A 73 -2.41 -1.91 -11.12
C ALA A 73 -2.33 -2.34 -12.59
N THR A 74 -3.41 -2.90 -13.14
CA THR A 74 -3.46 -3.29 -14.56
C THR A 74 -3.41 -2.06 -15.46
N ARG A 75 -4.13 -0.98 -15.11
CA ARG A 75 -4.11 0.28 -15.85
C ARG A 75 -2.76 0.97 -15.81
N LEU A 76 -2.07 0.96 -14.66
CA LEU A 76 -0.70 1.46 -14.56
C LEU A 76 0.25 0.77 -15.54
N ILE A 77 0.15 -0.55 -15.66
CA ILE A 77 1.00 -1.32 -16.57
C ILE A 77 0.64 -1.03 -18.04
N GLN A 78 -0.65 -0.92 -18.35
CA GLN A 78 -1.15 -0.67 -19.71
C GLN A 78 -0.85 0.75 -20.20
N ASP A 79 -1.11 1.74 -19.35
CA ASP A 79 -1.05 3.15 -19.68
C ASP A 79 0.33 3.76 -19.35
N GLY A 80 1.24 3.00 -18.74
CA GLY A 80 2.54 3.44 -18.19
C GLY A 80 3.43 4.28 -19.12
N GLY A 81 3.28 4.12 -20.43
CA GLY A 81 4.00 4.90 -21.45
C GLY A 81 3.27 6.15 -21.95
N THR A 82 2.14 6.51 -21.33
CA THR A 82 1.26 7.61 -21.75
C THR A 82 1.22 8.71 -20.70
N THR A 83 0.76 9.91 -21.10
CA THR A 83 0.53 11.05 -20.19
C THR A 83 -0.73 10.92 -19.33
N GLN A 84 -1.43 9.78 -19.39
CA GLN A 84 -2.71 9.59 -18.70
C GLN A 84 -2.55 8.97 -17.31
N VAL A 85 -1.33 8.56 -16.94
CA VAL A 85 -1.01 7.87 -15.68
C VAL A 85 -1.05 8.85 -14.51
N GLY A 86 -1.53 8.38 -13.36
CA GLY A 86 -1.52 9.18 -12.14
C GLY A 86 -0.11 9.33 -11.59
N ASP A 87 0.26 10.53 -11.17
CA ASP A 87 1.51 10.78 -10.45
C ASP A 87 1.49 10.16 -9.07
N VAL A 88 0.35 10.23 -8.36
CA VAL A 88 0.13 9.61 -7.05
C VAL A 88 -1.02 8.61 -7.15
N VAL A 89 -0.75 7.35 -6.87
CA VAL A 89 -1.72 6.27 -7.18
C VAL A 89 -1.94 5.39 -5.97
N GLU A 90 -3.20 5.26 -5.58
CA GLU A 90 -3.66 4.33 -4.55
C GLU A 90 -3.84 2.92 -5.15
N ILE A 91 -3.19 1.92 -4.57
CA ILE A 91 -3.34 0.51 -4.94
C ILE A 91 -3.59 -0.36 -3.71
N GLU A 92 -4.11 -1.57 -3.93
CA GLU A 92 -4.01 -2.64 -2.94
C GLU A 92 -2.59 -3.21 -2.91
N HIS A 93 -2.03 -3.38 -1.70
CA HIS A 93 -0.65 -3.81 -1.51
C HIS A 93 -0.28 -5.14 -2.19
N ASP A 94 -1.20 -6.09 -2.34
CA ASP A 94 -0.96 -7.39 -2.97
C ASP A 94 -0.63 -7.27 -4.46
N THR A 95 -0.93 -6.13 -5.09
CA THR A 95 -0.57 -5.82 -6.47
C THR A 95 0.81 -5.17 -6.63
N LEU A 96 1.44 -4.74 -5.52
CA LEU A 96 2.71 -4.00 -5.53
C LEU A 96 3.83 -4.80 -6.21
N GLY A 97 4.00 -6.07 -5.87
CA GLY A 97 5.07 -6.89 -6.43
C GLY A 97 5.04 -6.96 -7.96
N ARG A 98 3.83 -7.06 -8.55
CA ARG A 98 3.65 -7.03 -10.00
C ARG A 98 4.04 -5.68 -10.61
N LEU A 99 3.70 -4.58 -9.95
CA LEU A 99 4.02 -3.23 -10.40
C LEU A 99 5.52 -2.95 -10.34
N VAL A 100 6.21 -3.43 -9.31
CA VAL A 100 7.67 -3.33 -9.19
C VAL A 100 8.36 -4.05 -10.36
N VAL A 101 7.95 -5.28 -10.66
CA VAL A 101 8.50 -6.04 -11.80
C VAL A 101 8.23 -5.34 -13.14
N ALA A 102 7.07 -4.69 -13.27
CA ALA A 102 6.70 -3.96 -14.48
C ALA A 102 7.34 -2.56 -14.57
N GLY A 103 8.05 -2.09 -13.54
CA GLY A 103 8.58 -0.72 -13.47
C GLY A 103 7.51 0.37 -13.36
N GLY A 104 6.31 0.03 -12.88
CA GLY A 104 5.16 0.94 -12.80
C GLY A 104 5.10 1.79 -11.53
N VAL A 105 6.03 1.60 -10.59
CA VAL A 105 6.11 2.35 -9.32
C VAL A 105 7.56 2.71 -9.01
N MET A 106 7.77 3.85 -8.37
CA MET A 106 9.08 4.31 -7.93
C MET A 106 9.36 3.97 -6.46
N GLU A 107 10.62 3.78 -6.12
CA GLU A 107 11.07 3.61 -4.72
C GLU A 107 10.77 4.86 -3.89
N ASN A 108 10.40 4.64 -2.62
CA ASN A 108 10.25 5.69 -1.64
C ASN A 108 11.60 6.01 -1.00
N LEU A 109 12.23 7.07 -1.47
CA LEU A 109 13.56 7.47 -1.02
C LEU A 109 13.56 8.42 0.19
N VAL A 110 12.38 8.89 0.62
CA VAL A 110 12.29 10.08 1.50
C VAL A 110 11.54 9.86 2.80
N SER A 111 10.72 8.80 2.92
CA SER A 111 9.86 8.59 4.09
C SER A 111 9.97 7.22 4.72
N THR A 112 10.95 6.40 4.32
CA THR A 112 11.11 5.03 4.82
C THR A 112 11.24 4.99 6.34
N ASP A 113 12.15 5.78 6.93
CA ASP A 113 12.36 5.82 8.39
C ASP A 113 11.09 6.24 9.15
N ARG A 114 10.36 7.23 8.61
CA ARG A 114 9.12 7.72 9.20
C ARG A 114 8.03 6.64 9.18
N ILE A 115 7.86 5.98 8.03
CA ILE A 115 6.89 4.90 7.85
C ILE A 115 7.20 3.75 8.81
N GLU A 116 8.47 3.35 8.91
CA GLU A 116 8.89 2.27 9.81
C GLU A 116 8.61 2.57 11.29
N LYS A 117 8.74 3.84 11.69
CA LYS A 117 8.56 4.26 13.08
C LYS A 117 7.10 4.52 13.45
N GLU A 118 6.31 5.07 12.54
CA GLU A 118 4.96 5.57 12.82
C GLU A 118 3.85 4.59 12.46
N MET A 119 4.09 3.63 11.56
CA MET A 119 3.07 2.72 11.06
C MET A 119 3.13 1.34 11.72
N ILE A 120 1.99 0.66 11.75
CA ILE A 120 1.91 -0.71 12.27
C ILE A 120 2.77 -1.67 11.43
N PRO A 121 3.43 -2.69 12.03
CA PRO A 121 4.40 -3.53 11.33
C PRO A 121 3.88 -4.19 10.04
N GLY A 122 2.62 -4.62 10.05
CA GLY A 122 2.01 -5.22 8.86
C GLY A 122 1.81 -4.23 7.70
N ALA A 123 1.51 -2.96 7.99
CA ALA A 123 1.40 -1.91 6.97
C ALA A 123 2.78 -1.53 6.41
N VAL A 124 3.81 -1.48 7.26
CA VAL A 124 5.20 -1.28 6.84
C VAL A 124 5.63 -2.41 5.89
N ALA A 125 5.39 -3.66 6.26
CA ALA A 125 5.67 -4.81 5.41
C ALA A 125 4.92 -4.74 4.08
N ALA A 126 3.64 -4.35 4.10
CA ALA A 126 2.79 -4.20 2.92
C ALA A 126 3.26 -3.09 1.95
N SER A 127 3.98 -2.07 2.44
CA SER A 127 4.55 -1.01 1.60
C SER A 127 5.89 -1.37 0.93
N LYS A 128 6.41 -2.59 1.17
CA LYS A 128 7.71 -3.05 0.69
C LYS A 128 7.60 -4.17 -0.33
N ALA A 129 8.54 -4.22 -1.25
CA ALA A 129 8.80 -5.37 -2.11
C ALA A 129 10.31 -5.65 -2.12
N ASN A 130 10.72 -6.90 -1.95
CA ASN A 130 12.15 -7.28 -1.86
C ASN A 130 12.93 -6.42 -0.84
N ASN A 131 12.32 -6.15 0.32
CA ASN A 131 12.85 -5.26 1.38
C ASN A 131 13.06 -3.78 1.01
N VAL A 132 12.68 -3.37 -0.20
CA VAL A 132 12.71 -1.98 -0.64
C VAL A 132 11.34 -1.34 -0.42
N GLY A 133 11.32 -0.14 0.14
CA GLY A 133 10.11 0.64 0.37
C GLY A 133 9.66 1.36 -0.91
N TYR A 134 8.39 1.24 -1.26
CA TYR A 134 7.87 1.85 -2.49
C TYR A 134 6.76 2.86 -2.20
N GLY A 135 6.01 2.73 -1.11
CA GLY A 135 4.83 3.56 -0.94
C GLY A 135 4.45 3.92 0.48
N PHE A 136 3.34 4.65 0.60
CA PHE A 136 2.85 5.25 1.83
C PHE A 136 1.53 4.60 2.26
N PRO A 137 1.51 3.80 3.34
CA PRO A 137 0.27 3.22 3.86
C PRO A 137 -0.77 4.30 4.22
N VAL A 138 -2.01 4.17 3.74
CA VAL A 138 -3.09 5.13 4.01
C VAL A 138 -4.26 4.55 4.79
N SER A 139 -4.58 3.27 4.57
CA SER A 139 -5.64 2.57 5.28
C SER A 139 -5.30 1.10 5.39
N PHE A 140 -5.84 0.42 6.39
CA PHE A 140 -5.84 -1.03 6.45
C PHE A 140 -7.27 -1.56 6.60
N ALA A 141 -7.55 -2.74 6.08
CA ALA A 141 -8.81 -3.45 6.30
C ALA A 141 -8.57 -4.91 6.68
N THR A 142 -9.39 -5.42 7.60
CA THR A 142 -9.42 -6.81 8.01
C THR A 142 -10.85 -7.24 8.32
N LEU A 143 -11.07 -8.55 8.39
CA LEU A 143 -12.38 -9.11 8.73
C LEU A 143 -12.66 -8.97 10.23
N ALA A 144 -13.89 -8.63 10.56
CA ALA A 144 -14.39 -8.63 11.92
C ALA A 144 -15.64 -9.51 11.99
N MET A 145 -15.77 -10.27 13.07
CA MET A 145 -16.98 -11.03 13.34
C MET A 145 -18.01 -10.12 14.01
N TYR A 146 -19.17 -10.02 13.39
CA TYR A 146 -20.34 -9.38 13.99
C TYR A 146 -21.22 -10.45 14.62
N TYR A 147 -21.78 -10.16 15.80
CA TYR A 147 -22.72 -11.04 16.48
C TYR A 147 -23.98 -10.27 16.90
N ASN A 148 -25.10 -10.99 16.98
CA ASN A 148 -26.36 -10.43 17.44
C ASN A 148 -26.52 -10.67 18.95
N LYS A 149 -26.59 -9.58 19.73
CA LYS A 149 -26.73 -9.61 21.19
C LYS A 149 -28.05 -10.19 21.68
N ASP A 150 -29.10 -10.17 20.86
CA ASP A 150 -30.39 -10.80 21.20
C ASP A 150 -30.34 -12.33 21.12
N LEU A 151 -29.31 -12.89 20.46
CA LEU A 151 -29.11 -14.32 20.31
C LEU A 151 -27.99 -14.85 21.22
N LEU A 152 -26.95 -14.04 21.43
CA LEU A 152 -25.79 -14.35 22.26
C LEU A 152 -25.53 -13.18 23.21
N ASN A 153 -25.79 -13.40 24.51
CA ASN A 153 -25.63 -12.35 25.52
C ASN A 153 -24.16 -11.96 25.76
N GLU A 154 -23.23 -12.88 25.50
CA GLU A 154 -21.79 -12.66 25.60
C GLU A 154 -21.12 -12.96 24.25
N GLU A 155 -20.09 -12.19 23.89
CA GLU A 155 -19.35 -12.49 22.67
C GLU A 155 -18.63 -13.84 22.77
N PRO A 156 -18.71 -14.70 21.74
CA PRO A 156 -17.98 -15.96 21.73
C PRO A 156 -16.47 -15.68 21.68
N LYS A 157 -15.72 -16.37 22.54
CA LYS A 157 -14.27 -16.26 22.70
C LYS A 157 -13.51 -17.29 21.89
N THR A 158 -14.16 -18.41 21.59
CA THR A 158 -13.58 -19.53 20.87
C THR A 158 -14.45 -19.94 19.68
N PHE A 159 -13.85 -20.57 18.69
CA PHE A 159 -14.61 -21.09 17.55
C PHE A 159 -15.48 -22.29 17.99
N GLU A 160 -15.03 -23.04 18.99
CA GLU A 160 -15.76 -24.15 19.61
C GLU A 160 -17.08 -23.71 20.24
N GLU A 161 -17.14 -22.53 20.87
CA GLU A 161 -18.39 -21.96 21.40
C GLU A 161 -19.42 -21.71 20.28
N ILE A 162 -18.95 -21.22 19.12
CA ILE A 162 -19.82 -21.01 17.94
C ILE A 162 -20.33 -22.35 17.43
N ILE A 163 -19.46 -23.37 17.36
CA ILE A 163 -19.85 -24.73 16.97
C ILE A 163 -20.90 -25.29 17.93
N GLU A 164 -20.71 -25.14 19.24
CA GLU A 164 -21.66 -25.65 20.24
C GLU A 164 -23.02 -24.96 20.13
N PHE A 165 -23.05 -23.63 20.02
CA PHE A 165 -24.27 -22.88 19.78
C PHE A 165 -24.97 -23.33 18.49
N SER A 166 -24.20 -23.59 17.43
CA SER A 166 -24.73 -24.02 16.14
C SER A 166 -25.52 -25.33 16.19
N LYS A 167 -25.16 -26.27 17.09
CA LYS A 167 -25.83 -27.57 17.23
C LYS A 167 -27.30 -27.44 17.62
N THR A 168 -27.66 -26.40 18.36
CA THR A 168 -29.02 -26.15 18.85
C THR A 168 -29.74 -25.06 18.08
N PHE A 169 -29.00 -24.08 17.54
CA PHE A 169 -29.58 -22.92 16.87
C PHE A 169 -29.83 -23.12 15.37
N ASN A 170 -28.96 -23.86 14.67
CA ASN A 170 -29.04 -23.97 13.21
C ASN A 170 -30.33 -24.67 12.76
N ASN A 171 -31.05 -24.04 11.84
CA ASN A 171 -32.24 -24.61 11.24
C ASN A 171 -32.46 -24.04 9.84
N SER A 172 -32.11 -24.83 8.82
CA SER A 172 -32.21 -24.42 7.41
C SER A 172 -33.65 -24.11 6.98
N ARG A 173 -34.65 -24.83 7.51
CA ARG A 173 -36.07 -24.57 7.23
C ARG A 173 -36.52 -23.22 7.77
N GLN A 174 -35.90 -22.74 8.85
CA GLN A 174 -36.16 -21.42 9.44
C GLN A 174 -35.11 -20.36 9.05
N LYS A 175 -34.16 -20.69 8.16
CA LYS A 175 -33.04 -19.82 7.76
C LYS A 175 -32.22 -19.29 8.93
N LYS A 176 -32.04 -20.11 9.98
CA LYS A 176 -31.22 -19.78 11.15
C LYS A 176 -29.84 -20.39 11.00
N TYR A 177 -28.81 -19.56 11.13
CA TYR A 177 -27.41 -19.93 11.01
C TYR A 177 -26.62 -19.21 12.12
N ALA A 178 -25.88 -19.97 12.92
CA ALA A 178 -25.03 -19.48 13.99
C ALA A 178 -23.81 -18.69 13.46
N LEU A 179 -23.33 -19.08 12.28
CA LEU A 179 -22.25 -18.40 11.57
C LEU A 179 -22.59 -18.35 10.09
N LEU A 180 -22.43 -17.19 9.47
CA LEU A 180 -22.70 -16.95 8.06
C LEU A 180 -21.64 -16.02 7.48
N TRP A 181 -21.07 -16.41 6.35
CA TRP A 181 -20.16 -15.60 5.54
C TRP A 181 -20.29 -16.00 4.07
N ASN A 182 -19.68 -15.25 3.14
CA ASN A 182 -19.65 -15.63 1.74
C ASN A 182 -18.57 -16.70 1.51
N VAL A 183 -18.95 -17.97 1.64
CA VAL A 183 -18.04 -19.13 1.53
C VAL A 183 -17.25 -19.16 0.21
N GLN A 184 -17.85 -18.66 -0.88
CA GLN A 184 -17.20 -18.64 -2.20
C GLN A 184 -16.13 -17.54 -2.33
N ASN A 185 -16.15 -16.54 -1.45
CA ASN A 185 -15.14 -15.50 -1.44
C ASN A 185 -13.90 -15.99 -0.70
N TYR A 186 -12.81 -16.20 -1.44
CA TYR A 186 -11.55 -16.67 -0.87
C TYR A 186 -11.03 -15.76 0.25
N TYR A 187 -11.15 -14.42 0.10
CA TYR A 187 -10.71 -13.48 1.14
C TYR A 187 -11.43 -13.73 2.47
N GLU A 188 -12.75 -13.93 2.40
CA GLU A 188 -13.60 -14.24 3.56
C GLU A 188 -13.46 -15.66 4.07
N SER A 189 -12.97 -16.61 3.26
CA SER A 189 -12.78 -18.01 3.64
C SER A 189 -11.34 -18.34 4.05
N ARG A 190 -10.39 -17.44 3.78
CA ARG A 190 -8.95 -17.60 4.06
C ARG A 190 -8.66 -17.93 5.51
N MET A 191 -9.36 -17.32 6.47
CA MET A 191 -9.08 -17.57 7.89
C MET A 191 -9.28 -19.02 8.32
N PHE A 192 -10.14 -19.79 7.65
CA PHE A 192 -10.36 -21.22 7.96
C PHE A 192 -9.24 -22.10 7.43
N PHE A 193 -8.64 -21.73 6.30
CA PHE A 193 -7.45 -22.41 5.78
C PHE A 193 -6.23 -22.11 6.66
N ALA A 194 -6.08 -20.85 7.07
CA ALA A 194 -4.97 -20.41 7.91
C ALA A 194 -5.07 -20.89 9.37
N MET A 195 -6.28 -21.17 9.88
CA MET A 195 -6.53 -21.56 11.27
C MET A 195 -5.73 -22.80 11.71
N ASN A 196 -5.52 -23.75 10.80
CA ASN A 196 -4.75 -24.98 11.07
C ASN A 196 -3.31 -24.91 10.53
N GLY A 197 -2.75 -23.71 10.38
CA GLY A 197 -1.39 -23.51 9.89
C GLY A 197 -1.22 -23.62 8.38
N GLY A 198 -2.33 -23.56 7.62
CA GLY A 198 -2.26 -23.45 6.17
C GLY A 198 -1.64 -22.12 5.72
N TYR A 199 -0.85 -22.18 4.67
CA TYR A 199 -0.17 -21.04 4.05
C TYR A 199 -0.36 -21.08 2.54
N GLU A 200 -0.46 -19.92 1.90
CA GLU A 200 -0.66 -19.80 0.45
C GLU A 200 0.63 -20.00 -0.34
N PHE A 201 1.74 -19.56 0.24
CA PHE A 201 3.07 -19.62 -0.35
C PHE A 201 4.01 -20.23 0.69
N GLY A 202 4.97 -21.06 0.23
CA GLY A 202 5.85 -21.87 1.08
C GLY A 202 6.69 -21.09 2.11
N ASP A 203 7.39 -21.84 2.96
CA ASP A 203 8.08 -21.45 4.20
C ASP A 203 8.34 -19.95 4.42
N GLU A 204 7.78 -19.45 5.51
CA GLU A 204 7.94 -18.11 6.12
C GLU A 204 7.50 -16.88 5.30
N ALA A 205 7.14 -17.00 4.03
CA ALA A 205 6.89 -15.83 3.19
C ALA A 205 5.65 -14.99 3.58
N LEU A 206 4.67 -15.58 4.28
CA LEU A 206 3.48 -14.88 4.81
C LEU A 206 2.94 -15.66 6.03
N THR A 207 3.72 -15.73 7.11
CA THR A 207 3.20 -16.24 8.39
C THR A 207 2.05 -15.37 8.90
N LEU A 208 1.19 -15.94 9.76
CA LEU A 208 0.11 -15.26 10.51
C LEU A 208 0.51 -13.95 11.22
N LYS A 209 1.79 -13.58 11.25
CA LYS A 209 2.32 -12.31 11.75
C LYS A 209 2.10 -11.15 10.77
N THR A 210 2.06 -11.42 9.47
CA THR A 210 1.64 -10.47 8.45
C THR A 210 0.14 -10.63 8.32
N TRP A 211 -0.59 -10.03 9.26
CA TRP A 211 -2.01 -9.77 9.11
C TRP A 211 -2.25 -9.34 7.67
N VAL A 212 -3.19 -9.99 6.96
CA VAL A 212 -3.70 -9.48 5.69
C VAL A 212 -4.52 -8.25 6.04
N LEU A 213 -3.78 -7.20 6.31
CA LEU A 213 -4.18 -5.83 6.23
C LEU A 213 -4.21 -5.59 4.74
N LEU A 214 -5.40 -5.50 4.16
CA LEU A 214 -5.53 -4.84 2.86
C LEU A 214 -5.11 -3.40 3.10
N THR A 215 -3.82 -3.16 2.87
CA THR A 215 -3.21 -1.87 3.08
C THR A 215 -3.26 -1.17 1.74
N LYS A 216 -3.98 -0.05 1.70
CA LYS A 216 -3.89 0.81 0.54
C LYS A 216 -2.62 1.62 0.67
N VAL A 217 -1.87 1.69 -0.42
CA VAL A 217 -0.56 2.33 -0.43
C VAL A 217 -0.53 3.32 -1.60
N LEU A 218 -0.04 4.53 -1.33
CA LEU A 218 0.21 5.54 -2.36
C LEU A 218 1.61 5.35 -2.96
N PHE A 219 1.73 5.51 -4.27
CA PHE A 219 3.02 5.46 -4.98
C PHE A 219 3.17 6.63 -5.92
N ARG A 220 4.43 7.01 -6.18
CA ARG A 220 4.79 7.91 -7.27
C ARG A 220 4.99 7.12 -8.56
N ALA A 221 4.31 7.48 -9.66
CA ALA A 221 4.41 6.74 -10.92
C ALA A 221 5.24 7.43 -12.02
N SER A 222 5.56 8.73 -11.90
CA SER A 222 6.28 9.49 -12.95
C SER A 222 7.59 10.13 -12.48
N LEU A 223 8.63 9.98 -13.33
CA LEU A 223 9.95 10.61 -13.27
C LEU A 223 9.96 12.08 -13.72
N GLN A 224 8.86 12.60 -14.31
CA GLN A 224 8.90 13.85 -15.06
C GLN A 224 8.76 15.15 -14.24
N CYS A 225 8.45 15.09 -12.95
CA CYS A 225 8.28 16.29 -12.10
C CYS A 225 9.52 16.66 -11.25
N LEU A 226 10.71 16.18 -11.58
CA LEU A 226 11.95 16.60 -10.90
C LEU A 226 13.08 16.75 -11.93
N SER A 227 13.01 17.82 -12.72
CA SER A 227 14.17 18.39 -13.41
C SER A 227 14.33 19.85 -12.99
#